data_AF-A0A965IGB2-F1
#
_entry.id   AF-A0A965IGB2-F1
#
_cell.length_a   1.000
_cell.length_b   1.000
_cell.length_c   1.000
_cell.angle_alpha   90.00
_cell.angle_beta   90.00
_cell.angle_gamma   90.00
#
_symmetry.space_group_name_H-M   'P 1'
#
loop_
_entity.id
_entity.type
_entity.pdbx_description
1 polymer ?
#
loop_
_entity_poly.entity_id
_entity_poly.type
_entity_poly.pdbx_seq_one_letter_code
_entity_poly.pdbx_strand_id
1 'polypeptide(L)'
;MPIGNWNLQWLNHNSQRSYPLTERATKTSVDGTIRLPDSFIVALYLPIHSGLDFAPNNFHIKSVLIAPTGFNITVGYTANGQSVDVAAANIIRSNYQPNRSYALGGVGDFDDCVGRVVLGNLDEIDQLPPGLYEFDKAGGELETDAIRPMIRAVTRLRVSNNGELSEPIYGDVTLVAGNNVRITAANFGAETEIIFDAIANTNLNEECYCEVPEIGSCIRCINGVCSTDGNFILAPDDCIQITPMSNGLKFSDTCAQPCCGCTELDAIIDQINRFGDGVTTLQNFITRLGSEVTQMSLVVLGSQLGDSGCSTG
;
A
#
# COMPACT_ATOMS: atom_id res chain seq x y z
N MET A 1 25.38 -47.21 12.74
CA MET A 1 24.16 -46.59 13.31
C MET A 1 23.29 -47.72 13.82
N PRO A 2 22.83 -47.72 15.09
CA PRO A 2 21.93 -48.76 15.53
C PRO A 2 20.62 -48.60 14.77
N ILE A 3 20.21 -49.68 14.08
CA ILE A 3 18.90 -49.83 13.45
C ILE A 3 17.88 -49.66 14.58
N GLY A 4 17.04 -48.62 14.44
CA GLY A 4 16.15 -48.15 15.49
C GLY A 4 15.32 -49.26 16.11
N ASN A 5 15.19 -49.23 17.43
CA ASN A 5 14.28 -50.09 18.14
C ASN A 5 12.85 -49.57 17.85
N TRP A 6 12.17 -50.16 16.86
CA TRP A 6 10.77 -49.86 16.56
C TRP A 6 9.92 -50.53 17.63
N ASN A 7 9.44 -49.75 18.60
CA ASN A 7 8.45 -50.26 19.54
C ASN A 7 7.11 -50.45 18.81
N LEU A 8 6.96 -51.58 18.11
CA LEU A 8 5.74 -51.99 17.38
C LEU A 8 4.48 -51.94 18.26
N GLN A 9 4.64 -51.92 19.59
CA GLN A 9 3.57 -51.86 20.57
C GLN A 9 3.25 -50.45 21.06
N TRP A 10 3.92 -49.39 20.58
CA TRP A 10 3.67 -48.01 21.04
C TRP A 10 2.20 -47.61 20.86
N LEU A 11 1.63 -47.83 19.67
CA LEU A 11 0.24 -47.48 19.39
C LEU A 11 -0.76 -48.34 20.18
N ASN A 12 -0.45 -49.62 20.40
CA ASN A 12 -1.27 -50.50 21.23
C ASN A 12 -1.16 -50.18 22.73
N HIS A 13 -0.04 -49.61 23.17
CA HIS A 13 0.11 -49.11 24.53
C HIS A 13 -0.67 -47.81 24.71
N ASN A 14 -0.69 -46.96 23.69
CA ASN A 14 -1.46 -45.72 23.71
C ASN A 14 -2.96 -45.98 23.87
N SER A 15 -3.51 -47.05 23.28
CA SER A 15 -4.91 -47.43 23.51
C SER A 15 -5.21 -47.85 24.95
N GLN A 16 -4.20 -48.23 25.76
CA GLN A 16 -4.37 -48.49 27.19
C GLN A 16 -4.23 -47.23 28.05
N ARG A 17 -3.48 -46.24 27.56
CA ARG A 17 -3.19 -44.97 28.26
C ARG A 17 -4.13 -43.84 27.89
N SER A 18 -5.05 -44.06 26.95
CA SER A 18 -5.95 -43.03 26.42
C SER A 18 -5.23 -41.89 25.69
N TYR A 19 -4.00 -42.12 25.22
CA TYR A 19 -3.24 -41.13 24.47
C TYR A 19 -3.87 -40.97 23.08
N PRO A 20 -4.14 -39.74 22.60
CA PRO A 20 -3.47 -38.46 22.92
C PRO A 20 -4.18 -37.55 23.94
N LEU A 21 -5.24 -38.03 24.58
CA LEU A 21 -5.97 -37.26 25.59
C LEU A 21 -5.21 -37.28 26.91
N THR A 22 -5.33 -36.20 27.69
CA THR A 22 -4.71 -36.16 29.02
C THR A 22 -5.39 -37.14 29.96
N GLU A 23 -4.67 -37.60 30.99
CA GLU A 23 -5.27 -38.44 32.06
C GLU A 23 -6.43 -37.75 32.79
N ARG A 24 -6.54 -36.42 32.65
CA ARG A 24 -7.53 -35.57 33.29
C ARG A 24 -8.80 -35.43 32.45
N ALA A 25 -8.72 -35.73 31.16
CA ALA A 25 -9.82 -35.62 30.24
C ALA A 25 -10.89 -36.68 30.56
N THR A 26 -12.15 -36.24 30.71
CA THR A 26 -13.25 -37.17 31.06
C THR A 26 -13.62 -38.07 29.89
N LYS A 27 -13.31 -37.66 28.65
CA LYS A 27 -13.65 -38.32 27.38
C LYS A 27 -15.14 -38.35 27.08
N THR A 28 -15.94 -37.61 27.85
CA THR A 28 -17.39 -37.58 27.71
C THR A 28 -17.81 -36.37 26.89
N SER A 29 -18.78 -36.53 26.00
CA SER A 29 -19.37 -35.42 25.25
C SER A 29 -20.10 -34.45 26.17
N VAL A 30 -20.30 -33.21 25.73
CA VAL A 30 -20.96 -32.14 26.54
C VAL A 30 -22.37 -32.53 26.98
N ASP A 31 -23.09 -33.26 26.13
CA ASP A 31 -24.43 -33.78 26.38
C ASP A 31 -24.44 -35.07 27.23
N GLY A 32 -23.28 -35.64 27.55
CA GLY A 32 -23.14 -36.87 28.31
C GLY A 32 -23.55 -38.15 27.57
N THR A 33 -23.82 -38.08 26.27
CA THR A 33 -24.39 -39.21 25.51
C THR A 33 -23.35 -40.27 25.17
N ILE A 34 -22.12 -39.87 24.89
CA ILE A 34 -21.04 -40.79 24.55
C ILE A 34 -19.80 -40.56 25.40
N ARG A 35 -19.01 -41.61 25.54
CA ARG A 35 -17.62 -41.54 26.00
C ARG A 35 -16.72 -42.04 24.88
N LEU A 36 -15.73 -41.23 24.49
CA LEU A 36 -14.78 -41.60 23.46
C LEU A 36 -13.99 -42.85 23.89
N PRO A 37 -13.95 -43.91 23.07
CA PRO A 37 -13.18 -45.10 23.36
C PRO A 37 -11.68 -44.83 23.34
N ASP A 38 -10.95 -45.44 24.27
CA ASP A 38 -9.49 -45.29 24.38
C ASP A 38 -8.76 -45.96 23.22
N SER A 39 -9.42 -46.92 22.55
CA SER A 39 -8.92 -47.61 21.37
C SER A 39 -9.11 -46.84 20.06
N PHE A 40 -9.87 -45.75 20.04
CA PHE A 40 -10.22 -45.04 18.81
C PHE A 40 -9.10 -44.14 18.30
N ILE A 41 -8.64 -43.17 19.09
CA ILE A 41 -7.51 -42.30 18.74
C ILE A 41 -6.30 -42.77 19.54
N VAL A 42 -5.25 -43.20 18.85
CA VAL A 42 -4.05 -43.79 19.48
C VAL A 42 -2.78 -42.97 19.30
N ALA A 43 -2.83 -41.94 18.45
CA ALA A 43 -1.82 -40.89 18.42
C ALA A 43 -2.37 -39.64 17.73
N LEU A 44 -1.86 -38.48 18.13
CA LEU A 44 -2.07 -37.22 17.44
C LEU A 44 -0.76 -36.44 17.44
N TYR A 45 -0.48 -35.78 16.33
CA TYR A 45 0.66 -34.90 16.20
C TYR A 45 0.22 -33.68 15.40
N LEU A 46 0.18 -32.52 16.04
CA LEU A 46 -0.20 -31.26 15.42
C LEU A 46 0.90 -30.22 15.69
N PRO A 47 1.69 -29.86 14.68
CA PRO A 47 2.59 -28.73 14.80
C PRO A 47 1.79 -27.42 14.75
N ILE A 48 2.10 -26.47 15.63
CA ILE A 48 1.48 -25.14 15.70
C ILE A 48 2.53 -24.07 15.40
N HIS A 49 2.23 -23.15 14.49
CA HIS A 49 3.14 -22.08 14.11
C HIS A 49 3.47 -21.15 15.30
N SER A 50 4.76 -20.85 15.50
CA SER A 50 5.25 -20.05 16.64
C SER A 50 4.84 -18.57 16.62
N GLY A 51 4.30 -18.07 15.51
CA GLY A 51 3.80 -16.70 15.38
C GLY A 51 2.45 -16.46 16.06
N LEU A 52 1.77 -17.53 16.50
CA LEU A 52 0.54 -17.45 17.28
C LEU A 52 0.88 -17.40 18.77
N ASP A 53 0.20 -16.54 19.52
CA ASP A 53 0.24 -16.59 20.99
C ASP A 53 -0.77 -17.64 21.49
N PHE A 54 -0.26 -18.79 21.92
CA PHE A 54 -1.10 -19.91 22.35
C PHE A 54 -0.60 -20.55 23.64
N ALA A 55 -1.54 -21.04 24.44
CA ALA A 55 -1.25 -21.89 25.59
C ALA A 55 -1.47 -23.37 25.21
N PRO A 56 -0.44 -24.24 25.27
CA PRO A 56 -0.54 -25.64 24.83
C PRO A 56 -1.65 -26.46 25.51
N ASN A 57 -2.03 -26.09 26.74
CA ASN A 57 -3.08 -26.77 27.50
C ASN A 57 -4.51 -26.37 27.08
N ASN A 58 -4.69 -25.51 26.08
CA ASN A 58 -6.02 -25.08 25.62
C ASN A 58 -6.51 -25.86 24.38
N PHE A 59 -5.68 -26.74 23.84
CA PHE A 59 -6.05 -27.62 22.75
C PHE A 59 -6.84 -28.83 23.27
N HIS A 60 -7.90 -29.18 22.56
CA HIS A 60 -8.77 -30.29 22.89
C HIS A 60 -9.39 -30.87 21.61
N ILE A 61 -9.84 -32.12 21.64
CA ILE A 61 -10.82 -32.60 20.68
C ILE A 61 -12.09 -31.80 20.92
N LYS A 62 -12.56 -31.07 19.91
CA LYS A 62 -13.76 -30.23 19.98
C LYS A 62 -15.00 -30.97 19.50
N SER A 63 -14.86 -31.73 18.41
CA SER A 63 -15.96 -32.55 17.92
C SER A 63 -15.50 -33.81 17.20
N VAL A 64 -16.35 -34.83 17.28
CA VAL A 64 -16.22 -36.09 16.53
C VAL A 64 -17.56 -36.37 15.86
N LEU A 65 -17.56 -36.37 14.53
CA LEU A 65 -18.68 -36.87 13.73
C LEU A 65 -18.49 -38.35 13.49
N ILE A 66 -19.48 -39.14 13.90
CA ILE A 66 -19.57 -40.57 13.63
C ILE A 66 -20.62 -40.77 12.54
N ALA A 67 -20.19 -41.21 11.36
CA ALA A 67 -21.06 -41.52 10.25
C ALA A 67 -20.79 -42.93 9.70
N PRO A 68 -21.77 -43.57 9.03
CA PRO A 68 -21.56 -44.87 8.41
C PRO A 68 -20.44 -44.85 7.35
N THR A 69 -20.24 -43.71 6.69
CA THR A 69 -19.23 -43.54 5.62
C THR A 69 -17.84 -43.20 6.15
N GLY A 70 -17.71 -42.78 7.41
CA GLY A 70 -16.45 -42.28 7.94
C GLY A 70 -16.56 -41.50 9.23
N PHE A 71 -15.45 -40.91 9.62
CA PHE A 71 -15.32 -40.10 10.82
C PHE A 71 -14.78 -38.72 10.44
N ASN A 72 -15.22 -37.69 11.15
CA ASN A 72 -14.56 -36.39 11.11
C ASN A 72 -14.17 -35.99 12.53
N ILE A 73 -12.90 -35.69 12.72
CA ILE A 73 -12.34 -35.31 14.02
C ILE A 73 -11.87 -33.86 13.88
N THR A 74 -12.37 -33.00 14.76
CA THR A 74 -12.00 -31.59 14.82
C THR A 74 -11.29 -31.31 16.12
N VAL A 75 -10.08 -30.75 16.02
CA VAL A 75 -9.32 -30.20 17.14
C VAL A 75 -9.71 -28.74 17.29
N GLY A 76 -10.00 -28.33 18.52
CA GLY A 76 -10.29 -26.94 18.86
C GLY A 76 -9.30 -26.35 19.84
N TYR A 77 -9.28 -25.03 19.91
CA TYR A 77 -8.51 -24.24 20.86
C TYR A 77 -9.48 -23.34 21.65
N THR A 78 -9.49 -23.49 22.98
CA THR A 78 -10.35 -22.69 23.85
C THR A 78 -9.55 -21.59 24.54
N ALA A 79 -9.85 -20.34 24.21
CA ALA A 79 -9.34 -19.17 24.93
C ALA A 79 -10.49 -18.22 25.28
N ASN A 80 -10.44 -17.64 26.48
CA ASN A 80 -11.45 -16.68 26.96
C ASN A 80 -12.91 -17.20 26.87
N GLY A 81 -13.11 -18.52 27.03
CA GLY A 81 -14.43 -19.15 26.96
C GLY A 81 -15.00 -19.32 25.55
N GLN A 82 -14.23 -19.04 24.51
CA GLN A 82 -14.59 -19.28 23.11
C GLN A 82 -13.72 -20.40 22.54
N SER A 83 -14.33 -21.35 21.82
CA SER A 83 -13.63 -22.48 21.19
C SER A 83 -13.62 -22.32 19.67
N VAL A 84 -12.43 -22.14 19.10
CA VAL A 84 -12.23 -22.02 17.65
C VAL A 84 -11.75 -23.34 17.06
N ASP A 85 -12.06 -23.58 15.79
CA ASP A 85 -11.55 -24.75 15.07
C ASP A 85 -10.08 -24.52 14.71
N VAL A 86 -9.24 -25.50 15.02
CA VAL A 86 -7.79 -25.46 14.79
C VAL A 86 -7.43 -26.34 13.61
N ALA A 87 -7.91 -27.58 13.62
CA ALA A 87 -7.57 -28.54 12.59
C ALA A 87 -8.66 -29.60 12.47
N ALA A 88 -8.84 -30.14 11.27
CA ALA A 88 -9.81 -31.19 11.00
C ALA A 88 -9.19 -32.35 10.22
N ALA A 89 -9.59 -33.57 10.56
CA ALA A 89 -9.26 -34.78 9.83
C ALA A 89 -10.57 -35.41 9.33
N ASN A 90 -10.62 -35.73 8.04
CA ASN A 90 -11.72 -36.49 7.46
C ASN A 90 -11.22 -37.89 7.10
N ILE A 91 -11.82 -38.91 7.71
CA ILE A 91 -11.42 -40.30 7.57
C ILE A 91 -12.56 -41.07 6.91
N ILE A 92 -12.30 -41.57 5.70
CA ILE A 92 -13.26 -42.38 4.96
C ILE A 92 -13.13 -43.83 5.41
N ARG A 93 -14.24 -44.45 5.84
CA ARG A 93 -14.26 -45.81 6.41
C ARG A 93 -13.77 -46.86 5.41
N SER A 94 -14.04 -46.70 4.11
CA SER A 94 -13.54 -47.62 3.07
C SER A 94 -12.01 -47.64 2.93
N ASN A 95 -11.35 -46.56 3.35
CA ASN A 95 -9.88 -46.41 3.28
C ASN A 95 -9.22 -46.60 4.65
N TYR A 96 -10.00 -46.96 5.67
CA TYR A 96 -9.49 -47.14 7.01
C TYR A 96 -8.57 -48.37 7.07
N GLN A 97 -7.44 -48.18 7.74
CA GLN A 97 -6.55 -49.24 8.18
C GLN A 97 -6.19 -48.97 9.65
N PRO A 98 -6.20 -50.00 10.52
CA PRO A 98 -5.77 -49.85 11.91
C PRO A 98 -4.35 -49.29 11.98
N ASN A 99 -4.11 -48.39 12.93
CA ASN A 99 -2.80 -47.78 13.21
C ASN A 99 -2.20 -46.96 12.06
N ARG A 100 -3.02 -46.60 11.06
CA ARG A 100 -2.61 -45.71 9.97
C ARG A 100 -2.78 -44.24 10.35
N SER A 101 -1.85 -43.41 9.88
CA SER A 101 -1.94 -41.95 10.00
C SER A 101 -2.85 -41.35 8.93
N TYR A 102 -3.72 -40.43 9.33
CA TYR A 102 -4.56 -39.59 8.47
C TYR A 102 -4.14 -38.13 8.63
N ALA A 103 -4.23 -37.37 7.55
CA ALA A 103 -3.86 -35.96 7.55
C ALA A 103 -4.82 -35.17 8.45
N LEU A 104 -4.24 -34.32 9.30
CA LEU A 104 -4.96 -33.38 10.14
C LEU A 104 -4.58 -31.98 9.64
N GLY A 105 -5.48 -31.38 8.86
CA GLY A 105 -5.23 -30.08 8.21
C GLY A 105 -5.72 -28.94 9.08
N GLY A 106 -4.89 -27.92 9.25
CA GLY A 106 -5.22 -26.71 9.97
C GLY A 106 -6.33 -25.88 9.30
N VAL A 107 -7.04 -25.09 10.09
CA VAL A 107 -8.21 -24.31 9.68
C VAL A 107 -8.12 -22.90 10.27
N GLY A 108 -8.62 -21.91 9.53
CA GLY A 108 -8.67 -20.52 9.98
C GLY A 108 -7.27 -19.94 10.20
N ASP A 109 -7.02 -19.40 11.39
CA ASP A 109 -5.72 -18.83 11.76
C ASP A 109 -4.60 -19.88 11.88
N PHE A 110 -4.96 -21.17 11.83
CA PHE A 110 -4.04 -22.29 11.86
C PHE A 110 -3.89 -22.94 10.46
N ASP A 111 -4.27 -22.28 9.38
CA ASP A 111 -4.27 -22.85 8.01
C ASP A 111 -2.91 -23.39 7.52
N ASP A 112 -1.83 -22.95 8.15
CA ASP A 112 -0.46 -23.35 7.86
C ASP A 112 0.03 -24.55 8.70
N CYS A 113 -0.79 -25.02 9.64
CA CYS A 113 -0.49 -26.14 10.51
C CYS A 113 -0.91 -27.47 9.85
N VAL A 114 0.05 -28.37 9.62
CA VAL A 114 -0.21 -29.70 9.03
C VAL A 114 0.24 -30.79 9.98
N GLY A 115 -0.74 -31.50 10.54
CA GLY A 115 -0.54 -32.59 11.47
C GLY A 115 -0.99 -33.95 10.93
N ARG A 116 -1.07 -34.91 11.85
CA ARG A 116 -1.65 -36.22 11.62
C ARG A 116 -2.37 -36.73 12.86
N VAL A 117 -3.40 -37.54 12.63
CA VAL A 117 -4.09 -38.34 13.63
C VAL A 117 -3.97 -39.82 13.27
N VAL A 118 -3.83 -40.69 14.26
CA VAL A 118 -3.74 -42.15 14.07
C VAL A 118 -4.93 -42.80 14.74
N LEU A 119 -5.70 -43.57 13.97
CA LEU A 119 -6.83 -44.32 14.49
C LEU A 119 -6.41 -45.74 14.85
N GLY A 120 -6.82 -46.19 16.03
CA GLY A 120 -6.64 -47.56 16.51
C GLY A 120 -7.75 -48.46 16.01
N ASN A 121 -8.43 -49.19 16.90
CA ASN A 121 -9.52 -50.10 16.57
C ASN A 121 -10.88 -49.36 16.47
N LEU A 122 -11.78 -49.83 15.62
CA LEU A 122 -13.13 -49.28 15.45
C LEU A 122 -14.22 -50.06 16.19
N ASP A 123 -13.93 -51.23 16.77
CA ASP A 123 -14.96 -52.10 17.39
C ASP A 123 -15.80 -51.40 18.46
N GLU A 124 -15.21 -50.50 19.24
CA GLU A 124 -15.90 -49.75 20.30
C GLU A 124 -16.60 -48.50 19.77
N ILE A 125 -15.97 -47.75 18.85
CA ILE A 125 -16.57 -46.54 18.29
C ILE A 125 -17.78 -46.87 17.41
N ASP A 126 -17.78 -48.05 16.78
CA ASP A 126 -18.87 -48.52 15.91
C ASP A 126 -20.12 -48.96 16.68
N GLN A 127 -20.00 -49.17 17.99
CA GLN A 127 -21.15 -49.43 18.87
C GLN A 127 -21.85 -48.14 19.30
N LEU A 128 -21.22 -46.98 19.11
CA LEU A 128 -21.83 -45.69 19.43
C LEU A 128 -22.85 -45.29 18.35
N PRO A 129 -23.91 -44.55 18.71
CA PRO A 129 -24.85 -44.05 17.74
C PRO A 129 -24.15 -43.11 16.73
N PRO A 130 -24.57 -43.10 15.45
CA PRO A 130 -24.12 -42.08 14.51
C PRO A 130 -24.61 -40.70 14.94
N GLY A 131 -23.75 -39.70 14.87
CA GLY A 131 -24.04 -38.35 15.35
C GLY A 131 -22.82 -37.44 15.34
N LEU A 132 -23.06 -36.14 15.53
CA LEU A 132 -22.03 -35.17 15.84
C LEU A 132 -21.97 -35.00 17.35
N TYR A 133 -20.80 -35.30 17.93
CA TYR A 133 -20.58 -35.18 19.36
C TYR A 133 -19.57 -34.09 19.63
N GLU A 134 -19.94 -33.16 20.50
CA GLU A 134 -19.11 -32.04 20.91
C GLU A 134 -18.50 -32.31 22.29
N PHE A 135 -17.28 -31.82 22.48
CA PHE A 135 -16.51 -31.97 23.70
C PHE A 135 -16.02 -30.59 24.13
N ASP A 136 -16.12 -30.31 25.43
CA ASP A 136 -15.48 -29.14 26.02
C ASP A 136 -14.01 -29.45 26.32
N LYS A 137 -13.29 -28.45 26.83
CA LYS A 137 -11.89 -28.61 27.21
C LYS A 137 -11.71 -29.74 28.23
N ALA A 138 -12.62 -29.90 29.19
CA ALA A 138 -12.51 -30.93 30.22
C ALA A 138 -12.78 -32.35 29.67
N GLY A 139 -13.61 -32.47 28.64
CA GLY A 139 -13.92 -33.72 27.95
C GLY A 139 -12.83 -34.17 26.98
N GLY A 140 -12.17 -33.23 26.29
CA GLY A 140 -11.29 -33.54 25.17
C GLY A 140 -9.85 -33.05 25.28
N GLU A 141 -9.35 -32.62 26.45
CA GLU A 141 -8.01 -32.03 26.61
C GLU A 141 -6.90 -32.90 25.99
N LEU A 142 -6.04 -32.30 25.17
CA LEU A 142 -4.93 -32.97 24.51
C LEU A 142 -3.63 -32.86 25.33
N GLU A 143 -2.81 -33.90 25.29
CA GLU A 143 -1.46 -33.85 25.86
C GLU A 143 -0.58 -32.82 25.15
N THR A 144 0.26 -32.14 25.93
CA THR A 144 1.12 -31.06 25.41
C THR A 144 2.18 -31.56 24.43
N ASP A 145 2.53 -32.84 24.43
CA ASP A 145 3.50 -33.39 23.48
C ASP A 145 2.92 -33.64 22.08
N ALA A 146 1.59 -33.78 22.00
CA ALA A 146 0.82 -33.88 20.77
C ALA A 146 0.78 -32.52 20.05
N ILE A 147 0.96 -31.43 20.79
CA ILE A 147 1.03 -30.05 20.29
C ILE A 147 2.49 -29.60 20.26
N ARG A 148 3.07 -29.43 19.07
CA ARG A 148 4.49 -29.02 18.97
C ARG A 148 4.64 -27.64 18.35
N PRO A 149 5.37 -26.70 18.98
CA PRO A 149 5.74 -25.47 18.32
C PRO A 149 6.57 -25.78 17.06
N MET A 150 6.13 -25.27 15.92
CA MET A 150 6.89 -25.31 14.68
C MET A 150 7.76 -24.06 14.60
N ILE A 151 9.03 -24.24 14.21
CA ILE A 151 9.98 -23.15 14.10
C ILE A 151 9.49 -22.08 13.11
N ARG A 152 9.75 -20.82 13.46
CA ARG A 152 9.49 -19.61 12.67
C ARG A 152 10.10 -19.76 11.27
N ALA A 153 9.29 -20.09 10.27
CA ALA A 153 9.68 -20.17 8.87
C ALA A 153 8.62 -19.51 7.98
N VAL A 154 8.99 -19.26 6.72
CA VAL A 154 8.05 -18.88 5.67
C VAL A 154 7.10 -20.05 5.42
N THR A 155 5.84 -19.94 5.84
CA THR A 155 4.85 -21.01 5.67
C THR A 155 4.29 -21.08 4.25
N ARG A 156 4.23 -19.95 3.55
CA ARG A 156 3.87 -19.86 2.12
C ARG A 156 4.37 -18.57 1.50
N LEU A 157 4.52 -18.57 0.17
CA LEU A 157 4.73 -17.37 -0.64
C LEU A 157 3.47 -17.10 -1.47
N ARG A 158 3.06 -15.84 -1.59
CA ARG A 158 2.05 -15.39 -2.56
C ARG A 158 2.62 -14.23 -3.35
N VAL A 159 2.30 -14.16 -4.63
CA VAL A 159 2.70 -13.08 -5.52
C VAL A 159 1.51 -12.14 -5.68
N SER A 160 1.71 -10.84 -5.47
CA SER A 160 0.70 -9.81 -5.76
C SER A 160 1.05 -9.14 -7.09
N ASN A 161 0.10 -9.10 -8.02
CA ASN A 161 0.23 -8.38 -9.28
C ASN A 161 -0.99 -7.49 -9.48
N ASN A 162 -0.79 -6.16 -9.52
CA ASN A 162 -1.86 -5.17 -9.66
C ASN A 162 -3.04 -5.34 -8.66
N GLY A 163 -2.75 -5.83 -7.45
CA GLY A 163 -3.75 -6.04 -6.40
C GLY A 163 -4.40 -7.43 -6.40
N GLU A 164 -4.13 -8.27 -7.41
CA GLU A 164 -4.54 -9.68 -7.40
C GLU A 164 -3.46 -10.55 -6.77
N LEU A 165 -3.86 -11.41 -5.83
CA LEU A 165 -2.97 -12.36 -5.15
C LEU A 165 -3.00 -13.72 -5.83
N SER A 166 -1.82 -14.33 -5.99
CA SER A 166 -1.70 -15.72 -6.42
C SER A 166 -2.23 -16.68 -5.35
N GLU A 167 -2.51 -17.91 -5.79
CA GLU A 167 -2.62 -19.04 -4.86
C GLU A 167 -1.34 -19.19 -4.04
N PRO A 168 -1.42 -19.70 -2.80
CA PRO A 168 -0.26 -20.07 -2.00
C PRO A 168 0.73 -20.97 -2.75
N ILE A 169 2.00 -20.59 -2.72
CA ILE A 169 3.12 -21.40 -3.21
C ILE A 169 3.80 -22.05 -2.01
N TYR A 170 3.98 -23.37 -2.08
CA TYR A 170 4.56 -24.20 -1.02
C TYR A 170 5.79 -24.98 -1.51
N GLY A 171 6.61 -25.45 -0.58
CA GLY A 171 7.74 -26.34 -0.84
C GLY A 171 9.02 -25.60 -1.24
N ASP A 172 9.86 -26.28 -2.01
CA ASP A 172 11.13 -25.72 -2.49
C ASP A 172 10.87 -24.71 -3.60
N VAL A 173 10.87 -23.42 -3.26
CA VAL A 173 10.61 -22.32 -4.20
C VAL A 173 11.92 -21.70 -4.65
N THR A 174 12.16 -21.68 -5.97
CA THR A 174 13.29 -20.96 -6.57
C THR A 174 12.79 -19.64 -7.16
N LEU A 175 13.33 -18.51 -6.67
CA LEU A 175 13.09 -17.20 -7.26
C LEU A 175 14.01 -17.01 -8.48
N VAL A 176 13.41 -16.89 -9.67
CA VAL A 176 14.15 -16.71 -10.93
C VAL A 176 14.08 -15.25 -11.33
N ALA A 177 15.25 -14.63 -11.54
CA ALA A 177 15.33 -13.25 -11.99
C ALA A 177 14.85 -13.14 -13.44
N GLY A 178 13.90 -12.22 -13.69
CA GLY A 178 13.41 -11.91 -15.04
C GLY A 178 14.30 -10.92 -15.78
N ASN A 179 13.85 -10.46 -16.95
CA ASN A 179 14.56 -9.43 -17.71
C ASN A 179 14.72 -8.15 -16.90
N ASN A 180 15.93 -7.56 -16.91
CA ASN A 180 16.28 -6.33 -16.19
C ASN A 180 16.15 -6.39 -14.67
N VAL A 181 16.06 -7.58 -14.09
CA VAL A 181 16.04 -7.75 -12.65
C VAL A 181 17.23 -8.63 -12.27
N ARG A 182 17.94 -8.26 -11.22
CA ARG A 182 18.92 -9.11 -10.54
C ARG A 182 18.39 -9.39 -9.15
N ILE A 183 18.28 -10.68 -8.81
CA ILE A 183 17.91 -11.13 -7.48
C ILE A 183 19.18 -11.59 -6.78
N THR A 184 19.49 -11.00 -5.63
CA THR A 184 20.68 -11.36 -4.83
C THR A 184 20.25 -11.72 -3.42
N ALA A 185 20.74 -12.85 -2.91
CA ALA A 185 20.60 -13.19 -1.49
C ALA A 185 21.88 -12.81 -0.76
N ALA A 186 21.78 -11.96 0.25
CA ALA A 186 22.90 -11.53 1.07
C ALA A 186 22.56 -11.70 2.56
N ASN A 187 23.55 -12.10 3.35
CA ASN A 187 23.38 -12.21 4.80
C ASN A 187 23.90 -10.93 5.45
N PHE A 188 23.02 -10.20 6.14
CA PHE A 188 23.37 -9.05 6.96
C PHE A 188 23.25 -9.43 8.43
N GLY A 189 24.37 -9.86 9.02
CA GLY A 189 24.38 -10.37 10.39
C GLY A 189 23.66 -11.72 10.51
N ALA A 190 22.56 -11.75 11.26
CA ALA A 190 21.74 -12.96 11.45
C ALA A 190 20.53 -13.04 10.49
N GLU A 191 20.34 -12.03 9.64
CA GLU A 191 19.20 -11.92 8.73
C GLU A 191 19.64 -12.20 7.29
N THR A 192 18.85 -12.99 6.56
CA THR A 192 19.02 -13.19 5.12
C THR A 192 18.10 -12.22 4.40
N GLU A 193 18.68 -11.28 3.67
CA GLU A 193 17.96 -10.32 2.85
C GLU A 193 17.92 -10.79 1.39
N ILE A 194 16.76 -10.66 0.75
CA ILE A 194 16.58 -10.89 -0.68
C ILE A 194 16.44 -9.51 -1.34
N ILE A 195 17.47 -9.13 -2.10
CA ILE A 195 17.56 -7.83 -2.77
C ILE A 195 17.12 -8.01 -4.23
N PHE A 196 16.19 -7.16 -4.67
CA PHE A 196 15.75 -7.06 -6.06
C PHE A 196 16.30 -5.77 -6.66
N ASP A 197 17.34 -5.89 -7.49
CA ASP A 197 17.90 -4.76 -8.23
C ASP A 197 17.28 -4.68 -9.62
N ALA A 198 16.78 -3.52 -10.01
CA ALA A 198 16.54 -3.23 -11.42
C ALA A 198 17.90 -2.95 -12.09
N ILE A 199 18.29 -3.80 -13.04
CA ILE A 199 19.51 -3.61 -13.82
C ILE A 199 19.17 -3.01 -15.19
N ALA A 200 19.80 -1.88 -15.49
CA ALA A 200 19.62 -1.20 -16.77
C ALA A 200 20.47 -1.88 -17.84
N ASN A 201 19.93 -2.88 -18.55
CA ASN A 201 20.64 -3.54 -19.66
C ASN A 201 19.74 -3.90 -20.86
N THR A 202 18.57 -3.26 -21.05
CA THR A 202 17.75 -3.46 -22.27
C THR A 202 17.08 -2.19 -22.82
N ASN A 203 17.75 -1.04 -22.81
CA ASN A 203 17.21 0.19 -23.45
C ASN A 203 15.85 0.66 -22.90
N LEU A 204 15.50 0.34 -21.65
CA LEU A 204 14.28 0.86 -20.99
C LEU A 204 14.53 2.15 -20.20
N ASN A 205 15.79 2.54 -20.03
CA ASN A 205 16.13 3.92 -19.74
C ASN A 205 16.32 4.58 -21.11
N GLU A 206 15.51 5.58 -21.42
CA GLU A 206 15.92 6.58 -22.40
C GLU A 206 17.27 7.11 -21.88
N GLU A 207 18.34 6.99 -22.68
CA GLU A 207 19.53 7.77 -22.40
C GLU A 207 19.05 9.21 -22.44
N CYS A 208 18.83 9.80 -21.27
CA CYS A 208 18.78 11.25 -21.11
C CYS A 208 20.20 11.73 -21.40
N TYR A 209 20.57 11.69 -22.68
CA TYR A 209 21.54 12.57 -23.26
C TYR A 209 20.94 13.95 -22.98
N CYS A 210 21.36 14.56 -21.87
CA CYS A 210 21.54 15.99 -21.93
C CYS A 210 22.43 16.15 -23.16
N GLU A 211 21.86 16.60 -24.28
CA GLU A 211 22.64 17.18 -25.36
C GLU A 211 23.52 18.22 -24.67
N VAL A 212 24.71 17.83 -24.26
CA VAL A 212 25.81 18.76 -24.12
C VAL A 212 25.97 19.17 -25.57
N PRO A 213 25.51 20.37 -25.96
CA PRO A 213 25.59 20.75 -27.36
C PRO A 213 27.04 20.54 -27.74
N GLU A 214 27.25 19.78 -28.81
CA GLU A 214 28.53 19.67 -29.49
C GLU A 214 29.14 21.06 -29.44
N ILE A 215 30.30 21.23 -28.77
CA ILE A 215 30.85 22.57 -28.50
C ILE A 215 30.95 23.25 -29.87
N GLY A 216 29.99 24.13 -30.15
CA GLY A 216 29.86 24.76 -31.44
C GLY A 216 31.18 25.42 -31.75
N SER A 217 31.63 25.34 -33.00
CA SER A 217 32.85 26.01 -33.44
C SER A 217 32.90 27.42 -32.88
N CYS A 218 33.98 27.77 -32.16
CA CYS A 218 34.15 29.06 -31.51
C CYS A 218 33.76 30.20 -32.48
N ILE A 219 33.03 31.21 -31.98
CA ILE A 219 32.64 32.38 -32.79
C ILE A 219 33.92 33.02 -33.34
N ARG A 220 34.16 32.88 -34.65
CA ARG A 220 35.33 33.46 -35.34
C ARG A 220 35.05 34.83 -35.92
N CYS A 221 33.79 35.18 -36.10
CA CYS A 221 33.40 36.48 -36.64
C CYS A 221 32.17 37.02 -35.89
N ILE A 222 32.22 38.31 -35.56
CA ILE A 222 31.08 39.08 -35.05
C ILE A 222 30.84 40.21 -36.06
N ASN A 223 29.66 40.25 -36.67
CA ASN A 223 29.25 41.31 -37.61
C ASN A 223 30.29 41.60 -38.73
N GLY A 224 30.94 40.55 -39.26
CA GLY A 224 31.92 40.66 -40.35
C GLY A 224 33.35 41.00 -39.90
N VAL A 225 33.58 41.34 -38.63
CA VAL A 225 34.92 41.43 -38.05
C VAL A 225 35.33 40.02 -37.61
N CYS A 226 36.36 39.47 -38.22
CA CYS A 226 36.84 38.11 -37.94
C CYS A 226 38.16 38.13 -37.17
N SER A 227 38.32 37.18 -36.25
CA SER A 227 39.54 36.96 -35.47
C SER A 227 40.07 35.55 -35.70
N THR A 228 41.38 35.42 -35.95
CA THR A 228 42.04 34.12 -36.12
C THR A 228 42.15 33.34 -34.82
N ASP A 229 42.23 34.07 -33.70
CA ASP A 229 42.55 33.52 -32.38
C ASP A 229 41.32 33.53 -31.46
N GLY A 230 40.15 33.94 -31.98
CA GLY A 230 38.90 34.09 -31.21
C GLY A 230 38.86 35.31 -30.28
N ASN A 231 39.93 36.11 -30.24
CA ASN A 231 40.00 37.33 -29.45
C ASN A 231 39.40 38.51 -30.22
N PHE A 232 38.41 39.17 -29.63
CA PHE A 232 37.81 40.40 -30.15
C PHE A 232 38.18 41.56 -29.23
N ILE A 233 38.73 42.63 -29.81
CA ILE A 233 38.97 43.88 -29.09
C ILE A 233 37.73 44.74 -29.25
N LEU A 234 37.03 44.99 -28.13
CA LEU A 234 35.98 45.99 -28.07
C LEU A 234 36.60 47.27 -27.52
N ALA A 235 36.78 48.26 -28.39
CA ALA A 235 37.30 49.55 -27.99
C ALA A 235 36.18 50.37 -27.32
N PRO A 236 36.44 51.02 -26.17
CA PRO A 236 35.52 52.02 -25.64
C PRO A 236 35.44 53.21 -26.59
N ASP A 237 34.29 53.87 -26.60
CA ASP A 237 34.07 55.15 -27.28
C ASP A 237 33.75 56.21 -26.22
N ASP A 238 33.76 57.49 -26.57
CA ASP A 238 33.55 58.61 -25.63
C ASP A 238 32.22 58.50 -24.85
N CYS A 239 31.24 57.79 -25.41
CA CYS A 239 29.91 57.58 -24.85
C CYS A 239 29.66 56.19 -24.25
N ILE A 240 30.57 55.22 -24.45
CA ILE A 240 30.37 53.84 -23.98
C ILE A 240 31.63 53.37 -23.26
N GLN A 241 31.50 53.18 -21.95
CA GLN A 241 32.52 52.58 -21.11
C GLN A 241 32.30 51.06 -21.02
N ILE A 242 33.35 50.29 -21.35
CA ILE A 242 33.32 48.82 -21.31
C ILE A 242 34.17 48.34 -20.13
N THR A 243 33.55 47.61 -19.19
CA THR A 243 34.23 47.11 -17.99
C THR A 243 34.09 45.58 -17.90
N PRO A 244 35.18 44.82 -17.75
CA PRO A 244 35.11 43.36 -17.59
C PRO A 244 34.50 42.97 -16.23
N MET A 245 33.73 41.88 -16.20
CA MET A 245 33.16 41.28 -15.00
C MET A 245 33.29 39.75 -15.04
N SER A 246 33.06 39.08 -13.90
CA SER A 246 33.09 37.60 -13.85
C SER A 246 32.12 37.01 -14.88
N ASN A 247 32.67 36.29 -15.87
CA ASN A 247 31.95 35.70 -17.00
C ASN A 247 31.14 36.69 -17.87
N GLY A 248 31.53 37.97 -17.97
CA GLY A 248 30.80 38.93 -18.79
C GLY A 248 31.51 40.25 -19.06
N LEU A 249 30.87 41.08 -19.88
CA LEU A 249 31.27 42.47 -20.15
C LEU A 249 30.11 43.39 -19.78
N LYS A 250 30.38 44.44 -19.02
CA LYS A 250 29.42 45.50 -18.70
C LYS A 250 29.65 46.68 -19.65
N PHE A 251 28.63 47.02 -20.43
CA PHE A 251 28.59 48.24 -21.22
C PHE A 251 27.82 49.30 -20.42
N SER A 252 28.44 50.46 -20.19
CA SER A 252 27.83 51.60 -19.52
C SER A 252 27.79 52.77 -20.49
N ASP A 253 26.59 53.25 -20.80
CA ASP A 253 26.41 54.48 -21.57
C ASP A 253 26.65 55.68 -20.64
N THR A 254 27.65 56.48 -20.95
CA THR A 254 28.03 57.70 -20.21
C THR A 254 27.48 58.98 -20.83
N CYS A 255 26.94 58.92 -22.05
CA CYS A 255 26.37 60.08 -22.74
C CYS A 255 24.86 60.23 -22.56
N ALA A 256 24.16 59.19 -22.09
CA ALA A 256 22.73 59.23 -21.78
C ALA A 256 22.38 59.86 -20.41
N GLN A 257 23.12 60.86 -19.93
CA GLN A 257 22.71 61.72 -18.80
C GLN A 257 22.11 63.04 -19.35
N PRO A 258 20.81 63.34 -19.17
CA PRO A 258 19.89 62.85 -18.14
C PRO A 258 18.82 61.89 -18.70
N CYS A 259 18.79 60.66 -18.20
CA CYS A 259 17.60 59.83 -18.29
C CYS A 259 16.52 60.46 -17.39
N CYS A 260 15.32 60.73 -17.92
CA CYS A 260 14.14 61.10 -17.13
C CYS A 260 14.07 60.20 -15.87
N GLY A 261 14.41 60.76 -14.72
CA GLY A 261 14.28 60.06 -13.45
C GLY A 261 12.81 59.95 -13.05
N CYS A 262 12.51 59.17 -12.02
CA CYS A 262 11.14 59.05 -11.50
C CYS A 262 10.52 60.43 -11.20
N THR A 263 11.32 61.41 -10.78
CA THR A 263 10.87 62.80 -10.54
C THR A 263 10.37 63.52 -11.79
N GLU A 264 10.97 63.27 -12.96
CA GLU A 264 10.56 63.91 -14.21
C GLU A 264 9.36 63.18 -14.83
N LEU A 265 9.28 61.85 -14.64
CA LEU A 265 8.09 61.08 -15.00
C LEU A 265 6.87 61.46 -14.15
N ASP A 266 7.05 61.64 -12.84
CA ASP A 266 6.00 62.11 -11.94
C ASP A 266 5.50 63.51 -12.34
N ALA A 267 6.39 64.40 -12.79
CA ALA A 267 6.01 65.71 -13.29
C ALA A 267 5.13 65.62 -14.56
N ILE A 268 5.38 64.65 -15.44
CA ILE A 268 4.55 64.40 -16.63
C ILE A 268 3.20 63.78 -16.22
N ILE A 269 3.18 62.83 -15.29
CA ILE A 269 1.96 62.22 -14.76
C ILE A 269 1.05 63.28 -14.11
N ASP A 270 1.62 64.17 -13.31
CA ASP A 270 0.90 65.29 -12.69
C ASP A 270 0.27 66.22 -13.74
N GLN A 271 0.98 66.50 -14.83
CA GLN A 271 0.44 67.31 -15.92
C GLN A 271 -0.72 66.62 -16.65
N ILE A 272 -0.62 65.31 -16.88
CA ILE A 272 -1.70 64.52 -17.51
C ILE A 272 -2.93 64.50 -16.61
N ASN A 273 -2.75 64.29 -15.30
CA ASN A 273 -3.86 64.31 -14.35
C ASN A 273 -4.57 65.68 -14.31
N ARG A 274 -3.80 66.78 -14.27
CA ARG A 274 -4.36 68.14 -14.36
C ARG A 274 -5.11 68.39 -15.65
N PHE A 275 -4.65 67.82 -16.76
CA PHE A 275 -5.36 67.91 -18.03
C PHE A 275 -6.69 67.15 -18.00
N GLY A 276 -6.71 65.94 -17.40
CA GLY A 276 -7.94 65.18 -17.17
C GLY A 276 -8.97 65.91 -16.31
N ASP A 277 -8.52 66.55 -15.22
CA ASP A 277 -9.38 67.38 -14.37
C ASP A 277 -9.93 68.59 -15.11
N GLY A 278 -9.11 69.20 -15.97
CA GLY A 278 -9.51 70.30 -16.86
C GLY A 278 -10.63 69.90 -17.83
N VAL A 279 -10.53 68.72 -18.45
CA VAL A 279 -11.57 68.19 -19.36
C VAL A 279 -12.90 67.97 -18.62
N THR A 280 -12.85 67.41 -17.41
CA THR A 280 -14.06 67.19 -16.59
C THR A 280 -14.72 68.52 -16.21
N THR A 281 -13.92 69.53 -15.85
CA THR A 281 -14.40 70.88 -15.55
C THR A 281 -15.07 71.52 -16.78
N LEU A 282 -14.49 71.35 -17.97
CA LEU A 282 -15.05 71.85 -19.22
C LEU A 282 -16.39 71.18 -19.56
N GLN A 283 -16.48 69.86 -19.39
CA GLN A 283 -17.73 69.10 -19.61
C GLN A 283 -18.86 69.55 -18.68
N ASN A 284 -18.54 69.79 -17.40
CA ASN A 284 -19.50 70.33 -16.44
C ASN A 284 -19.95 71.75 -16.83
N PHE A 285 -19.02 72.59 -17.30
CA PHE A 285 -19.35 73.93 -17.79
C PHE A 285 -20.26 73.89 -19.02
N ILE A 286 -19.99 73.01 -19.99
CA ILE A 286 -20.82 72.83 -21.19
C ILE A 286 -22.23 72.37 -20.80
N THR A 287 -22.33 71.40 -19.88
CA THR A 287 -23.64 70.91 -19.40
C THR A 287 -24.45 72.03 -18.74
N ARG A 288 -23.80 72.84 -17.89
CA ARG A 288 -24.46 73.99 -17.25
C ARG A 288 -24.85 75.07 -18.27
N LEU A 289 -24.00 75.34 -19.25
CA LEU A 289 -24.31 76.30 -20.31
C LEU A 289 -25.49 75.82 -21.17
N GLY A 290 -25.57 74.52 -21.44
CA GLY A 290 -26.71 73.89 -22.11
C GLY A 290 -28.01 74.04 -21.32
N SER A 291 -27.99 73.85 -19.99
CA SER A 291 -29.17 74.05 -19.15
C SER A 291 -29.62 75.52 -19.11
N GLU A 292 -28.67 76.47 -19.00
CA GLU A 292 -28.96 77.91 -19.00
C GLU A 292 -29.57 78.36 -20.33
N VAL A 293 -29.03 77.90 -21.47
CA VAL A 293 -29.59 78.20 -22.80
C VAL A 293 -31.01 77.61 -22.95
N THR A 294 -31.24 76.40 -22.45
CA THR A 294 -32.57 75.78 -22.47
C THR A 294 -33.56 76.58 -21.61
N GLN A 295 -33.14 77.02 -20.43
CA GLN A 295 -33.95 77.85 -19.55
C GLN A 295 -34.25 79.22 -20.17
N MET A 296 -33.26 79.87 -20.79
CA MET A 296 -33.46 81.11 -21.56
C MET A 296 -34.46 80.90 -22.70
N SER A 297 -34.34 79.81 -23.46
CA SER A 297 -35.29 79.47 -24.53
C SER A 297 -36.72 79.31 -23.99
N LEU A 298 -36.89 78.63 -22.85
CA LEU A 298 -38.21 78.46 -22.23
C LEU A 298 -38.80 79.79 -21.73
N VAL A 299 -37.98 80.67 -21.16
CA VAL A 299 -38.44 82.00 -20.71
C VAL A 299 -38.82 82.89 -21.89
N VAL A 300 -38.04 82.86 -22.99
CA VAL A 300 -38.34 83.64 -24.21
C VAL A 300 -39.56 83.10 -24.96
N LEU A 301 -39.73 81.77 -25.04
CA LEU A 301 -40.95 81.17 -25.59
C LEU A 301 -42.17 81.44 -24.69
N GLY A 302 -41.99 81.38 -23.38
CA GLY A 302 -43.02 81.73 -22.41
C GLY A 302 -43.45 83.20 -22.49
N SER A 303 -42.52 84.13 -22.76
CA SER A 303 -42.85 85.54 -22.96
C SER A 303 -43.54 85.80 -24.31
N GLN A 304 -43.19 85.08 -25.38
CA GLN A 304 -43.91 85.18 -26.66
C GLN A 304 -45.32 84.59 -26.61
N LEU A 305 -45.53 83.48 -25.87
CA LEU A 305 -46.86 82.87 -25.71
C LEU A 305 -47.73 83.65 -24.72
N GLY A 306 -47.12 84.28 -23.71
CA GLY A 306 -47.81 85.15 -22.75
C GLY A 306 -48.33 86.48 -23.33
N ASP A 307 -47.85 86.89 -24.50
CA ASP A 307 -48.29 88.12 -25.20
C ASP A 307 -49.47 87.87 -26.17
N SER A 308 -50.05 86.67 -26.17
CA SER A 308 -51.22 86.32 -27.01
C SER A 308 -52.40 85.79 -26.18
N GLY A 309 -52.98 86.68 -25.36
CA GLY A 309 -54.33 86.58 -24.83
C GLY A 309 -54.87 88.00 -24.56
N CYS A 310 -56.03 88.44 -25.04
CA CYS A 310 -57.22 87.76 -25.52
C CYS A 310 -57.82 88.50 -26.72
N SER A 311 -58.13 87.78 -27.80
CA SER A 311 -59.11 88.22 -28.80
C SER A 311 -60.34 87.31 -28.69
N THR A 312 -61.31 87.73 -27.89
CA THR A 312 -62.67 87.17 -27.87
C THR A 312 -63.63 88.24 -28.36
N GLY A 313 -64.43 87.89 -29.37
CA GLY A 313 -65.83 88.33 -29.57
C GLY A 313 -66.07 89.83 -29.74
#